data_AF-A0A9D4VKZ1-F1
#
_entry.id   AF-A0A9D4VKZ1-F1
#
_cell.length_a   1.000
_cell.length_b   1.000
_cell.length_c   1.000
_cell.angle_alpha   90.00
_cell.angle_beta   90.00
_cell.angle_gamma   90.00
#
_symmetry.space_group_name_H-M   'P 1'
#
loop_
_entity.id
_entity.type
_entity.pdbx_description
1 polymer ?
#
loop_
_entity_poly.entity_id
_entity_poly.type
_entity_poly.pdbx_seq_one_letter_code
_entity_poly.pdbx_strand_id
1 'polypeptide(L)'
;VQQLMESLIRIERSETSMLEVNNIDGRWCIRVDSGQKTSFKGLLLSSSGVGSTVEPLSAVPLNDELQQARGLVAKAEAEVLLTLTKKIQLDVDDIENILNSLVQLDVINARATYGLSFGGSNPHIFLPDRNSSSTAQSLTRNDNSNGPLPNNREWILHLPKAYHPLLLQSHRENSQKSKEDVATSVAALDKGQPQPVPVDFLVSNKTHVIVITGPNTGGKTICLKTVGLAAMMAKSGLYVLASESVQIPWFDCVFADIGDEQSLSQSLSTFSGHLKQISNIKLQSTRQSLVLLDEVGAGTNPLEGAALGMSLLESFAQDGCLLTIATTHHGELKTLKYSNEAFENACMEFDEVNLKPTYKVLWGIPGRSNAINIAERLRLPSVVIDTARKLYGSSSAEIDEVITDMEKLKQDYHKRLTEAQYYLIQSRRLHSSLLNTRRKITEHSTTLRLKKLRDVSDSAAMARSILHKNVRELAASAKKTSQHNKAIESSHVSTTNSLHTASDDKKPTITDRSPSDAKKFDKLSAGRFAVPKVGDTVHVSSLGKKVTILKVDSSKGEVEVQVES
;
A
#
# COMPACT_ATOMS: atom_id res chain seq x y z
N VAL A 1 -19.12 19.71 71.17
CA VAL A 1 -20.57 19.46 71.03
C VAL A 1 -20.94 17.98 71.19
N GLN A 2 -20.36 17.06 70.42
CA GLN A 2 -20.73 15.64 70.45
C GLN A 2 -20.60 14.97 71.84
N GLN A 3 -19.49 15.21 72.56
CA GLN A 3 -19.33 14.71 73.93
C GLN A 3 -20.40 15.24 74.91
N LEU A 4 -20.89 16.47 74.69
CA LEU A 4 -21.98 17.06 75.47
C LEU A 4 -23.32 16.41 75.12
N MET A 5 -23.58 16.12 73.84
CA MET A 5 -24.75 15.34 73.40
C MET A 5 -24.78 13.94 74.02
N GLU A 6 -23.65 13.23 73.97
CA GLU A 6 -23.52 11.90 74.55
C GLU A 6 -23.68 11.91 76.07
N SER A 7 -23.22 12.97 76.76
CA SER A 7 -23.42 13.14 78.20
C SER A 7 -24.89 13.37 78.57
N LEU A 8 -25.63 14.14 77.77
CA LEU A 8 -27.06 14.41 77.99
C LEU A 8 -27.89 13.14 77.79
N ILE A 9 -27.59 12.34 76.75
CA ILE A 9 -28.23 11.04 76.54
C ILE A 9 -27.93 10.09 77.70
N ARG A 10 -26.70 10.08 78.23
CA ARG A 10 -26.32 9.21 79.37
C ARG A 10 -27.06 9.56 80.65
N ILE A 11 -27.27 10.85 80.94
CA ILE A 11 -27.99 11.33 82.12
C ILE A 11 -29.48 10.96 82.06
N GLU A 12 -30.04 10.82 80.85
CA GLU A 12 -31.48 10.64 80.63
C GLU A 12 -31.92 9.18 80.44
N ARG A 13 -30.98 8.23 80.35
CA ARG A 13 -31.30 6.80 80.17
C ARG A 13 -32.14 6.24 81.33
N SER A 14 -33.45 6.13 81.10
CA SER A 14 -34.31 5.12 81.70
C SER A 14 -34.48 3.95 80.71
N GLU A 15 -34.72 2.73 81.21
CA GLU A 15 -34.70 1.45 80.45
C GLU A 15 -35.62 1.38 79.20
N THR A 16 -36.41 2.42 78.90
CA THR A 16 -37.35 2.47 77.76
C THR A 16 -37.14 3.65 76.78
N SER A 17 -36.02 4.37 76.85
CA SER A 17 -35.75 5.55 75.97
C SER A 17 -34.68 5.28 74.89
N MET A 18 -35.06 5.40 73.61
CA MET A 18 -34.12 5.42 72.48
C MET A 18 -33.86 6.88 72.06
N LEU A 19 -32.78 7.47 72.60
CA LEU A 19 -32.31 8.80 72.20
C LEU A 19 -31.09 8.64 71.29
N GLU A 20 -31.15 9.24 70.10
CA GLU A 20 -30.06 9.19 69.11
C GLU A 20 -29.51 10.59 68.82
N VAL A 21 -28.17 10.72 68.81
CA VAL A 21 -27.52 11.94 68.34
C VAL A 21 -27.56 11.96 66.83
N ASN A 22 -28.13 13.03 66.25
CA ASN A 22 -28.14 13.26 64.82
C ASN A 22 -27.51 14.62 64.49
N ASN A 23 -26.94 14.74 63.30
CA ASN A 23 -26.50 16.01 62.75
C ASN A 23 -27.49 16.43 61.65
N ILE A 24 -28.13 17.59 61.81
CA ILE A 24 -29.05 18.17 60.82
C ILE A 24 -28.49 19.52 60.42
N ASP A 25 -28.20 19.70 59.13
CA ASP A 25 -27.66 20.94 58.55
C ASP A 25 -26.46 21.52 59.30
N GLY A 26 -25.60 20.64 59.82
CA GLY A 26 -24.40 21.01 60.55
C GLY A 26 -24.61 21.16 62.06
N ARG A 27 -25.85 21.17 62.56
CA ARG A 27 -26.17 21.32 63.99
C ARG A 27 -26.39 19.95 64.64
N TRP A 28 -25.76 19.74 65.80
CA TRP A 28 -25.91 18.51 66.56
C TRP A 28 -27.18 18.55 67.40
N CYS A 29 -28.02 17.55 67.20
CA CYS A 29 -29.36 17.46 67.77
C CYS A 29 -29.60 16.07 68.35
N ILE A 30 -30.64 15.94 69.18
CA ILE A 30 -31.07 14.66 69.71
C ILE A 30 -32.45 14.35 69.14
N ARG A 31 -32.61 13.17 68.57
CA ARG A 31 -33.90 12.66 68.12
C ARG A 31 -34.63 12.02 69.30
N VAL A 32 -35.89 12.39 69.46
CA VAL A 32 -36.78 11.96 70.55
C VAL A 32 -38.03 11.35 69.93
N ASP A 33 -38.42 10.15 70.36
CA ASP A 33 -39.62 9.47 69.87
C ASP A 33 -40.93 10.15 70.34
N SER A 34 -42.00 9.98 69.57
CA SER A 34 -43.29 10.63 69.82
C SER A 34 -43.87 10.26 71.19
N GLY A 35 -44.07 11.25 72.07
CA GLY A 35 -44.71 11.09 73.38
C GLY A 35 -43.76 11.01 74.58
N GLN A 36 -42.44 11.01 74.36
CA GLN A 36 -41.45 11.06 75.46
C GLN A 36 -41.18 12.51 75.90
N LYS A 37 -41.19 12.77 77.21
CA LYS A 37 -40.81 14.06 77.80
C LYS A 37 -39.33 14.01 78.20
N THR A 38 -38.51 14.83 77.56
CA THR A 38 -37.11 15.01 77.95
C THR A 38 -37.01 15.89 79.21
N SER A 39 -36.03 15.57 80.07
CA SER A 39 -35.62 16.33 81.25
C SER A 39 -34.89 17.62 80.85
N PHE A 40 -34.18 17.61 79.73
CA PHE A 40 -33.53 18.79 79.20
C PHE A 40 -34.51 19.62 78.36
N LYS A 41 -34.43 20.95 78.53
CA LYS A 41 -35.13 21.90 77.68
C LYS A 41 -34.34 22.08 76.38
N GLY A 42 -35.05 22.11 75.25
CA GLY A 42 -34.44 22.28 73.93
C GLY A 42 -35.38 22.93 72.93
N LEU A 43 -34.80 23.39 71.82
CA LEU A 43 -35.51 23.98 70.70
C LEU A 43 -35.93 22.87 69.73
N LEU A 44 -37.21 22.83 69.37
CA LEU A 44 -37.72 21.89 68.37
C LEU A 44 -37.30 22.35 66.97
N LEU A 45 -36.50 21.55 66.27
CA LEU A 45 -36.01 21.87 64.92
C LEU A 45 -36.87 21.25 63.83
N SER A 46 -37.35 20.03 64.05
CA SER A 46 -38.27 19.35 63.13
C SER A 46 -39.14 18.36 63.88
N SER A 47 -40.39 18.23 63.45
CA SER A 47 -41.33 17.23 63.97
C SER A 47 -41.81 16.37 62.81
N SER A 48 -41.57 15.06 62.91
CA SER A 48 -42.01 14.06 61.94
C SER A 48 -42.93 13.05 62.65
N GLY A 49 -43.78 12.35 61.90
CA GLY A 49 -44.72 11.37 62.48
C GLY A 49 -44.08 10.22 63.27
N VAL A 50 -42.76 10.02 63.15
CA VAL A 50 -41.97 9.01 63.87
C VAL A 50 -41.21 9.59 65.08
N GLY A 51 -41.10 10.91 65.20
CA GLY A 51 -40.35 11.54 66.31
C GLY A 51 -40.00 13.01 66.04
N SER A 52 -39.59 13.70 67.10
CA SER A 52 -39.15 15.10 67.08
C SER A 52 -37.64 15.21 67.22
N THR A 53 -37.01 16.09 66.44
CA THR A 53 -35.60 16.43 66.61
C THR A 53 -35.48 17.70 67.42
N VAL A 54 -34.76 17.61 68.55
CA VAL A 54 -34.62 18.68 69.53
C VAL A 54 -33.15 19.03 69.69
N GLU A 55 -32.85 20.32 69.66
CA GLU A 55 -31.55 20.87 70.02
C GLU A 55 -31.55 21.28 71.50
N PRO A 56 -30.75 20.62 72.36
CA PRO A 56 -30.65 21.00 73.77
C PRO A 56 -30.18 22.45 73.96
N LEU A 57 -30.79 23.20 74.88
CA LEU A 57 -30.41 24.60 75.14
C LEU A 57 -28.94 24.78 75.55
N SER A 58 -28.37 23.78 76.23
CA SER A 58 -26.94 23.77 76.61
C SER A 58 -25.98 23.61 75.44
N ALA A 59 -26.47 23.16 74.28
CA ALA A 59 -25.68 22.94 73.09
C ALA A 59 -25.86 24.01 72.02
N VAL A 60 -26.94 24.81 72.10
CA VAL A 60 -27.20 25.92 71.17
C VAL A 60 -25.97 26.84 71.04
N PRO A 61 -25.31 27.31 72.12
CA PRO A 61 -24.15 28.19 71.98
C PRO A 61 -22.95 27.52 71.28
N LEU A 62 -22.73 26.23 71.54
CA LEU A 62 -21.62 25.48 70.93
C LEU A 62 -21.90 25.09 69.47
N ASN A 63 -23.16 24.84 69.11
CA ASN A 63 -23.58 24.63 67.72
C ASN A 63 -23.47 25.93 66.93
N ASP A 64 -23.84 27.07 67.51
CA ASP A 64 -23.71 28.38 66.89
C ASP A 64 -22.24 28.73 66.66
N GLU A 65 -21.36 28.51 67.66
CA GLU A 65 -19.91 28.69 67.52
C GLU A 65 -19.32 27.75 66.45
N LEU A 66 -19.71 26.48 66.43
CA LEU A 66 -19.29 25.51 65.40
C LEU A 66 -19.71 25.97 63.99
N GLN A 67 -20.94 26.46 63.85
CA GLN A 67 -21.46 26.92 62.56
C GLN A 67 -20.76 28.20 62.09
N GLN A 68 -20.47 29.12 63.01
CA GLN A 68 -19.66 30.30 62.72
C GLN A 68 -18.23 29.93 62.29
N ALA A 69 -17.58 29.03 63.01
CA ALA A 69 -16.24 28.55 62.67
C ALA A 69 -16.20 27.89 61.29
N ARG A 70 -17.21 27.05 60.97
CA ARG A 70 -17.36 26.47 59.62
C ARG A 70 -17.58 27.53 58.55
N GLY A 71 -18.39 28.54 58.82
CA GLY A 71 -18.60 29.67 57.92
C GLY A 71 -17.30 30.44 57.64
N LEU A 72 -16.46 30.64 58.66
CA LEU A 72 -15.15 31.29 58.51
C LEU A 72 -14.19 30.44 57.66
N VAL A 73 -14.14 29.12 57.89
CA VAL A 73 -13.32 28.20 57.08
C VAL A 73 -13.78 28.22 55.62
N ALA A 74 -15.07 28.06 55.35
CA ALA A 74 -15.61 28.09 53.99
C ALA A 74 -15.31 29.42 53.28
N LYS A 75 -15.37 30.54 53.99
CA LYS A 75 -14.99 31.85 53.46
C LYS A 75 -13.50 31.91 53.11
N ALA A 76 -12.63 31.44 54.00
CA ALA A 76 -11.19 31.38 53.76
C ALA A 76 -10.85 30.46 52.57
N GLU A 77 -11.50 29.31 52.45
CA GLU A 77 -11.36 28.40 51.30
C GLU A 77 -11.76 29.09 50.00
N ALA A 78 -12.91 29.79 49.98
CA ALA A 78 -13.37 30.52 48.82
C ALA A 78 -12.40 31.66 48.41
N GLU A 79 -11.82 32.37 49.39
CA GLU A 79 -10.81 33.40 49.14
C GLU A 79 -9.52 32.81 48.55
N VAL A 80 -9.07 31.66 49.05
CA VAL A 80 -7.90 30.94 48.51
C VAL A 80 -8.18 30.46 47.10
N LEU A 81 -9.33 29.83 46.84
CA LEU A 81 -9.73 29.37 45.51
C LEU A 81 -9.80 30.54 44.52
N LEU A 82 -10.41 31.66 44.90
CA LEU A 82 -10.46 32.87 44.06
C LEU A 82 -9.06 33.38 43.72
N THR A 83 -8.14 33.34 44.69
CA THR A 83 -6.74 33.75 44.48
C THR A 83 -6.03 32.82 43.51
N LEU A 84 -6.22 31.51 43.63
CA LEU A 84 -5.67 30.52 42.70
C LEU A 84 -6.26 30.68 41.29
N THR A 85 -7.57 30.85 41.18
CA THR A 85 -8.25 31.09 39.90
C THR A 85 -7.73 32.36 39.24
N LYS A 86 -7.53 33.46 39.98
CA LYS A 86 -6.93 34.69 39.44
C LYS A 86 -5.50 34.48 38.94
N LYS A 87 -4.70 33.65 39.60
CA LYS A 87 -3.35 33.30 39.13
C LYS A 87 -3.42 32.52 37.81
N ILE A 88 -4.28 31.51 37.73
CA ILE A 88 -4.49 30.74 36.50
C ILE A 88 -5.01 31.65 35.37
N GLN A 89 -5.90 32.59 35.70
CA GLN A 89 -6.49 33.52 34.73
C GLN A 89 -5.45 34.34 33.97
N LEU A 90 -4.32 34.67 34.60
CA LEU A 90 -3.22 35.42 33.96
C LEU A 90 -2.55 34.60 32.84
N ASP A 91 -2.59 33.28 32.93
CA ASP A 91 -1.92 32.35 32.02
C ASP A 91 -2.91 31.58 31.14
N VAL A 92 -4.20 31.97 31.10
CA VAL A 92 -5.25 31.24 30.34
C VAL A 92 -4.92 31.13 28.86
N ASP A 93 -4.44 32.21 28.24
CA ASP A 93 -4.10 32.21 26.82
C ASP A 93 -2.97 31.19 26.52
N ASP A 94 -1.96 31.11 27.40
CA ASP A 94 -0.86 30.14 27.27
C ASP A 94 -1.35 28.70 27.48
N ILE A 95 -2.24 28.48 28.45
CA ILE A 95 -2.86 27.18 28.69
C ILE A 95 -3.69 26.75 27.47
N GLU A 96 -4.47 27.65 26.87
CA GLU A 96 -5.24 27.37 25.66
C GLU A 96 -4.32 27.05 24.46
N ASN A 97 -3.23 27.80 24.30
CA ASN A 97 -2.24 27.54 23.25
C ASN A 97 -1.56 26.16 23.41
N ILE A 98 -1.21 25.79 24.65
CA ILE A 98 -0.65 24.47 24.96
C ILE A 98 -1.70 23.39 24.68
N LEU A 99 -2.95 23.57 25.11
CA LEU A 99 -4.03 22.62 24.86
C LEU A 99 -4.27 22.42 23.36
N ASN A 100 -4.33 23.50 22.58
CA ASN A 100 -4.47 23.43 21.12
C ASN A 100 -3.31 22.67 20.47
N SER A 101 -2.09 22.89 20.94
CA SER A 101 -0.90 22.17 20.45
C SER A 101 -0.95 20.67 20.80
N LEU A 102 -1.41 20.32 22.01
CA LEU A 102 -1.61 18.94 22.43
C LEU A 102 -2.69 18.23 21.59
N VAL A 103 -3.80 18.92 21.31
CA VAL A 103 -4.86 18.38 20.44
C VAL A 103 -4.32 18.13 19.02
N GLN A 104 -3.51 19.04 18.46
CA GLN A 104 -2.90 18.83 17.15
C GLN A 104 -1.96 17.61 17.13
N LEU A 105 -1.12 17.45 18.16
CA LEU A 105 -0.24 16.31 18.29
C LEU A 105 -1.01 14.99 18.45
N ASP A 106 -2.08 14.99 19.24
CA ASP A 106 -2.94 13.82 19.43
C ASP A 106 -3.63 13.40 18.12
N VAL A 107 -4.16 14.37 17.36
CA VAL A 107 -4.74 14.12 16.03
C VAL A 107 -3.70 13.53 15.06
N ILE A 108 -2.48 14.08 15.01
CA ILE A 108 -1.40 13.55 14.16
C ILE A 108 -1.06 12.11 14.58
N ASN A 109 -0.91 11.86 15.88
CA ASN A 109 -0.58 10.56 16.42
C ASN A 109 -1.69 9.53 16.14
N ALA A 110 -2.95 9.93 16.27
CA ALA A 110 -4.11 9.10 15.95
C ALA A 110 -4.13 8.71 14.47
N ARG A 111 -3.89 9.66 13.56
CA ARG A 111 -3.81 9.40 12.11
C ARG A 111 -2.66 8.45 11.76
N ALA A 112 -1.48 8.66 12.35
CA ALA A 112 -0.31 7.82 12.13
C ALA A 112 -0.54 6.39 12.64
N THR A 113 -1.10 6.26 13.85
CA THR A 113 -1.40 4.96 14.46
C THR A 113 -2.49 4.21 13.67
N TYR A 114 -3.52 4.92 13.20
CA TYR A 114 -4.52 4.34 12.31
C TYR A 114 -3.89 3.83 11.02
N GLY A 115 -3.08 4.65 10.34
CA GLY A 115 -2.38 4.25 9.12
C GLY A 115 -1.47 3.03 9.32
N LEU A 116 -0.62 3.04 10.36
CA LEU A 116 0.27 1.92 10.67
C LEU A 116 -0.50 0.65 11.01
N SER A 117 -1.55 0.76 11.83
CA SER A 117 -2.32 -0.42 12.25
C SER A 117 -2.99 -1.09 11.05
N PHE A 118 -3.54 -0.34 10.10
CA PHE A 118 -4.27 -0.88 8.94
C PHE A 118 -3.42 -1.06 7.68
N GLY A 119 -2.11 -0.75 7.72
CA GLY A 119 -1.22 -0.86 6.56
C GLY A 119 -1.52 0.18 5.48
N GLY A 120 -1.90 1.38 5.89
CA GLY A 120 -2.18 2.50 4.99
C GLY A 120 -0.91 3.06 4.35
N SER A 121 -1.08 3.59 3.14
CA SER A 121 -0.04 4.27 2.37
C SER A 121 -0.27 5.78 2.38
N ASN A 122 0.83 6.55 2.44
CA ASN A 122 0.77 8.00 2.38
C ASN A 122 0.34 8.44 0.96
N PRO A 123 -0.80 9.11 0.79
CA PRO A 123 -1.26 9.50 -0.54
C PRO A 123 -0.43 10.69 -1.08
N HIS A 124 0.04 10.58 -2.32
CA HIS A 124 0.53 11.73 -3.06
C HIS A 124 -0.68 12.52 -3.61
N ILE A 125 -0.96 13.65 -2.99
CA ILE A 125 -2.07 14.54 -3.37
C ILE A 125 -1.56 15.60 -4.33
N PHE A 126 -2.22 15.78 -5.47
CA PHE A 126 -1.85 16.79 -6.47
C PHE A 126 -3.05 17.57 -6.99
N LEU A 127 -2.84 18.83 -7.38
CA LEU A 127 -3.86 19.61 -8.07
C LEU A 127 -3.83 19.28 -9.58
N PRO A 128 -4.97 18.92 -10.20
CA PRO A 128 -5.04 18.67 -11.63
C PRO A 128 -4.94 19.99 -12.41
N ASP A 129 -3.84 20.19 -13.14
CA ASP A 129 -3.69 21.30 -14.10
C ASP A 129 -4.11 20.85 -15.50
N ARG A 130 -5.30 21.27 -15.95
CA ARG A 130 -5.70 21.06 -17.36
C ARG A 130 -5.09 22.07 -18.34
N ASN A 131 -4.43 23.13 -17.86
CA ASN A 131 -3.91 24.22 -18.72
C ASN A 131 -2.41 24.14 -19.06
N SER A 132 -1.72 23.03 -18.78
CA SER A 132 -0.29 22.90 -19.10
C SER A 132 -0.04 22.19 -20.44
N SER A 133 -0.63 22.69 -21.52
CA SER A 133 0.06 22.63 -22.81
C SER A 133 1.18 23.67 -22.77
N SER A 134 2.43 23.18 -22.69
CA SER A 134 3.67 23.97 -22.64
C SER A 134 3.81 24.93 -21.44
N THR A 135 4.55 24.51 -20.43
CA THR A 135 5.85 25.07 -20.02
C THR A 135 6.13 24.54 -18.61
N ALA A 136 7.06 23.61 -18.50
CA ALA A 136 7.54 23.15 -17.20
C ALA A 136 8.27 24.29 -16.49
N GLN A 137 7.68 24.86 -15.45
CA GLN A 137 8.44 25.50 -14.37
C GLN A 137 8.43 24.56 -13.18
N SER A 138 9.50 23.77 -13.14
CA SER A 138 9.92 22.98 -11.99
C SER A 138 10.19 23.93 -10.82
N LEU A 139 9.26 23.99 -9.87
CA LEU A 139 9.56 24.46 -8.52
C LEU A 139 10.33 23.34 -7.84
N THR A 140 11.65 23.49 -7.84
CA THR A 140 12.60 22.61 -7.15
C THR A 140 12.30 22.55 -5.67
N ARG A 141 11.69 21.46 -5.20
CA ARG A 141 11.82 21.00 -3.81
C ARG A 141 12.92 19.94 -3.76
N ASN A 142 14.00 20.27 -3.07
CA ASN A 142 15.03 19.32 -2.65
C ASN A 142 14.40 18.34 -1.65
N ASP A 143 14.05 17.14 -2.09
CA ASP A 143 13.82 16.01 -1.18
C ASP A 143 14.65 14.80 -1.63
N ASN A 144 15.72 14.56 -0.88
CA ASN A 144 16.54 13.36 -0.96
C ASN A 144 15.77 12.17 -0.35
N SER A 145 14.77 11.66 -1.06
CA SER A 145 14.20 10.33 -0.77
C SER A 145 14.26 9.46 -2.03
N ASN A 146 15.15 8.47 -1.99
CA ASN A 146 15.37 7.51 -3.06
C ASN A 146 14.19 6.54 -3.15
N GLY A 147 13.22 6.87 -4.00
CA GLY A 147 12.31 5.94 -4.65
C GLY A 147 11.96 6.52 -6.02
N PRO A 148 11.95 5.74 -7.12
CA PRO A 148 11.61 6.28 -8.43
C PRO A 148 10.12 6.62 -8.42
N LEU A 149 9.77 7.89 -8.19
CA LEU A 149 8.44 8.38 -8.53
C LEU A 149 8.25 8.23 -10.05
N PRO A 150 7.16 7.63 -10.53
CA PRO A 150 6.89 7.55 -11.96
C PRO A 150 6.81 8.97 -12.52
N ASN A 151 7.65 9.25 -13.51
CA ASN A 151 7.69 10.51 -14.25
C ASN A 151 6.29 10.87 -14.80
N ASN A 152 5.78 12.02 -14.37
CA ASN A 152 4.79 12.89 -15.03
C ASN A 152 3.52 12.25 -15.65
N ARG A 153 2.52 11.99 -14.78
CA ARG A 153 1.04 12.02 -14.97
C ARG A 153 0.39 11.15 -16.06
N GLU A 154 0.69 9.85 -16.08
CA GLU A 154 -0.12 8.87 -16.81
C GLU A 154 -1.54 8.69 -16.19
N TRP A 155 -1.65 8.84 -14.87
CA TRP A 155 -2.85 8.51 -14.09
C TRP A 155 -3.52 9.76 -13.46
N ILE A 156 -4.84 9.88 -13.56
CA ILE A 156 -5.65 10.80 -12.73
C ILE A 156 -5.80 10.24 -11.33
N LEU A 157 -6.05 8.93 -11.20
CA LEU A 157 -6.20 8.24 -9.92
C LEU A 157 -5.41 6.94 -9.98
N HIS A 158 -4.48 6.77 -9.05
CA HIS A 158 -3.67 5.56 -8.90
C HIS A 158 -3.85 5.02 -7.48
N LEU A 159 -4.71 4.03 -7.35
CA LEU A 159 -5.10 3.42 -6.08
C LEU A 159 -5.04 1.88 -6.20
N PRO A 160 -3.83 1.31 -6.30
CA PRO A 160 -3.60 -0.14 -6.32
C PRO A 160 -3.91 -0.78 -4.97
N LYS A 161 -4.54 -1.96 -5.01
CA LYS A 161 -4.87 -2.81 -3.86
C LYS A 161 -5.52 -2.04 -2.70
N ALA A 162 -6.53 -1.24 -3.01
CA ALA A 162 -7.29 -0.47 -2.04
C ALA A 162 -8.25 -1.35 -1.24
N TYR A 163 -8.32 -1.14 0.07
CA TYR A 163 -9.30 -1.77 0.95
C TYR A 163 -10.38 -0.78 1.35
N HIS A 164 -11.62 -1.26 1.42
CA HIS A 164 -12.70 -0.50 2.03
C HIS A 164 -12.48 -0.38 3.55
N PRO A 165 -12.30 0.82 4.13
CA PRO A 165 -11.91 0.99 5.52
C PRO A 165 -12.83 0.31 6.54
N LEU A 166 -14.15 0.51 6.39
CA LEU A 166 -15.12 -0.06 7.34
C LEU A 166 -15.26 -1.58 7.23
N LEU A 167 -15.08 -2.17 6.04
CA LEU A 167 -15.11 -3.62 5.87
C LEU A 167 -13.85 -4.26 6.45
N LEU A 168 -12.70 -3.62 6.25
CA LEU A 168 -11.43 -4.06 6.83
C LEU A 168 -11.47 -3.98 8.36
N GLN A 169 -12.06 -2.91 8.90
CA GLN A 169 -12.26 -2.76 10.35
C GLN A 169 -13.20 -3.83 10.91
N SER A 170 -14.39 -4.01 10.32
CA SER A 170 -15.35 -5.02 10.77
C SER A 170 -14.76 -6.44 10.75
N HIS A 171 -14.00 -6.77 9.70
CA HIS A 171 -13.32 -8.06 9.60
C HIS A 171 -12.29 -8.26 10.73
N ARG A 172 -11.53 -7.23 11.11
CA ARG A 172 -10.56 -7.30 12.21
C ARG A 172 -11.24 -7.45 13.57
N GLU A 173 -12.28 -6.68 13.83
CA GLU A 173 -13.04 -6.75 15.09
C GLU A 173 -13.66 -8.14 15.27
N ASN A 174 -14.25 -8.70 14.21
CA ASN A 174 -14.79 -10.06 14.22
C ASN A 174 -13.70 -11.11 14.45
N SER A 175 -12.53 -10.93 13.83
CA SER A 175 -11.39 -11.84 13.99
C SER A 175 -10.78 -11.79 15.39
N GLN A 176 -10.83 -10.64 16.07
CA GLN A 176 -10.39 -10.49 17.46
C GLN A 176 -11.37 -11.18 18.42
N LYS A 177 -12.68 -10.93 18.28
CA LYS A 177 -13.72 -11.61 19.07
C LYS A 177 -13.64 -13.13 18.91
N SER A 178 -13.47 -13.64 17.69
CA SER A 178 -13.31 -15.08 17.46
C SER A 178 -12.05 -15.65 18.12
N LYS A 179 -10.96 -14.88 18.23
CA LYS A 179 -9.73 -15.34 18.91
C LYS A 179 -9.90 -15.36 20.44
N GLU A 180 -10.65 -14.42 21.00
CA GLU A 180 -11.00 -14.40 22.42
C GLU A 180 -11.92 -15.58 22.78
N ASP A 181 -12.91 -15.88 21.95
CA ASP A 181 -13.87 -16.98 22.16
C ASP A 181 -13.23 -18.38 21.97
N VAL A 182 -12.25 -18.51 21.08
CA VAL A 182 -11.50 -19.76 20.86
C VAL A 182 -10.53 -20.05 22.02
N ALA A 183 -10.03 -19.02 22.71
CA ALA A 183 -9.22 -19.22 23.92
C ALA A 183 -10.03 -19.84 25.08
N THR A 184 -11.37 -19.67 25.07
CA THR A 184 -12.30 -20.22 26.06
C THR A 184 -13.00 -21.51 25.63
N SER A 185 -12.90 -21.93 24.36
CA SER A 185 -13.61 -23.12 23.86
C SER A 185 -12.78 -23.96 22.88
N VAL A 186 -12.52 -25.22 23.25
CA VAL A 186 -11.66 -26.20 22.51
C VAL A 186 -12.31 -26.71 21.21
N ALA A 187 -13.44 -26.14 20.77
CA ALA A 187 -14.18 -26.63 19.62
C ALA A 187 -14.84 -25.50 18.83
N ALA A 188 -14.07 -24.79 18.02
CA ALA A 188 -14.62 -24.00 16.91
C ALA A 188 -13.86 -24.38 15.63
N LEU A 189 -14.52 -25.20 14.80
CA LEU A 189 -14.11 -25.46 13.44
C LEU A 189 -14.08 -24.14 12.66
N ASP A 190 -12.91 -23.87 12.09
CA ASP A 190 -12.55 -22.73 11.27
C ASP A 190 -13.54 -22.48 10.12
N LYS A 191 -14.54 -21.63 10.38
CA LYS A 191 -15.24 -20.87 9.34
C LYS A 191 -14.88 -19.40 9.54
N GLY A 192 -13.59 -19.07 9.47
CA GLY A 192 -13.15 -17.68 9.37
C GLY A 192 -13.91 -16.96 8.26
N GLN A 193 -14.46 -15.77 8.56
CA GLN A 193 -15.05 -14.92 7.54
C GLN A 193 -14.00 -14.65 6.44
N PRO A 194 -14.37 -14.64 5.15
CA PRO A 194 -13.44 -14.38 4.08
C PRO A 194 -12.80 -13.00 4.26
N GLN A 195 -11.48 -12.93 4.08
CA GLN A 195 -10.73 -11.67 4.15
C GLN A 195 -11.25 -10.70 3.08
N PRO A 196 -11.43 -9.40 3.41
CA PRO A 196 -11.78 -8.38 2.43
C PRO A 196 -10.80 -8.39 1.25
N VAL A 197 -11.34 -8.43 0.03
CA VAL A 197 -10.55 -8.44 -1.20
C VAL A 197 -10.20 -6.99 -1.58
N PRO A 198 -8.92 -6.66 -1.84
CA PRO A 198 -8.54 -5.33 -2.27
C PRO A 198 -8.92 -5.08 -3.74
N VAL A 199 -9.15 -3.83 -4.10
CA VAL A 199 -9.57 -3.40 -5.43
C VAL A 199 -8.55 -2.44 -6.05
N ASP A 200 -8.24 -2.63 -7.33
CA ASP A 200 -7.32 -1.78 -8.08
C ASP A 200 -8.07 -0.71 -8.87
N PHE A 201 -7.79 0.56 -8.58
CA PHE A 201 -8.29 1.70 -9.33
C PHE A 201 -7.15 2.46 -10.02
N LEU A 202 -7.00 2.22 -11.33
CA LEU A 202 -5.96 2.80 -12.17
C LEU A 202 -6.64 3.59 -13.30
N VAL A 203 -6.84 4.88 -13.08
CA VAL A 203 -7.62 5.74 -13.99
C VAL A 203 -6.68 6.62 -14.80
N SER A 204 -6.73 6.46 -16.13
CA SER A 204 -5.88 7.23 -17.05
C SER A 204 -6.23 8.72 -17.04
N ASN A 205 -5.31 9.57 -17.49
CA ASN A 205 -5.53 11.02 -17.54
C ASN A 205 -6.59 11.50 -18.56
N LYS A 206 -6.97 10.65 -19.52
CA LYS A 206 -8.02 10.95 -20.51
C LYS A 206 -9.42 10.58 -20.03
N THR A 207 -9.49 9.71 -19.03
CA THR A 207 -10.76 9.17 -18.53
C THR A 207 -11.42 10.17 -17.59
N HIS A 208 -12.69 10.47 -17.84
CA HIS A 208 -13.55 11.29 -17.00
C HIS A 208 -14.75 10.51 -16.46
N VAL A 209 -15.21 9.49 -17.16
CA VAL A 209 -16.34 8.66 -16.73
C VAL A 209 -15.94 7.20 -16.76
N ILE A 210 -16.17 6.49 -15.66
CA ILE A 210 -15.98 5.04 -15.58
C ILE A 210 -17.34 4.39 -15.41
N VAL A 211 -17.67 3.45 -16.29
CA VAL A 211 -18.91 2.67 -16.21
C VAL A 211 -18.57 1.27 -15.70
N ILE A 212 -18.98 0.98 -14.46
CA ILE A 212 -18.79 -0.31 -13.81
C ILE A 212 -20.05 -1.16 -13.98
N THR A 213 -19.88 -2.32 -14.59
CA THR A 213 -20.96 -3.27 -14.88
C THR A 213 -20.76 -4.61 -14.17
N GLY A 214 -21.82 -5.42 -14.12
CA GLY A 214 -21.78 -6.76 -13.50
C GLY A 214 -22.96 -6.99 -12.55
N PRO A 215 -23.04 -8.17 -11.91
CA PRO A 215 -24.14 -8.50 -10.99
C PRO A 215 -24.13 -7.62 -9.74
N ASN A 216 -25.28 -7.42 -9.09
CA ASN A 216 -25.39 -6.59 -7.87
C ASN A 216 -24.59 -7.15 -6.70
N THR A 217 -24.51 -8.48 -6.60
CA THR A 217 -23.66 -9.19 -5.64
C THR A 217 -22.16 -9.09 -5.94
N GLY A 218 -21.77 -8.46 -7.06
CA GLY A 218 -20.38 -8.32 -7.49
C GLY A 218 -19.55 -7.32 -6.68
N GLY A 219 -20.17 -6.51 -5.81
CA GLY A 219 -19.46 -5.51 -4.99
C GLY A 219 -19.28 -4.14 -5.67
N LYS A 220 -20.09 -3.82 -6.70
CA LYS A 220 -20.03 -2.53 -7.42
C LYS A 220 -20.14 -1.33 -6.47
N THR A 221 -21.16 -1.30 -5.63
CA THR A 221 -21.40 -0.25 -4.63
C THR A 221 -20.23 -0.10 -3.64
N ILE A 222 -19.65 -1.22 -3.20
CA ILE A 222 -18.49 -1.23 -2.30
C ILE A 222 -17.27 -0.62 -3.00
N CYS A 223 -17.08 -0.89 -4.29
CA CYS A 223 -16.00 -0.30 -5.08
C CYS A 223 -16.14 1.23 -5.15
N LEU A 224 -17.36 1.75 -5.39
CA LEU A 224 -17.64 3.20 -5.37
C LEU A 224 -17.31 3.81 -4.01
N LYS A 225 -17.84 3.21 -2.94
CA LYS A 225 -17.59 3.67 -1.56
C LYS A 225 -16.10 3.66 -1.20
N THR A 226 -15.35 2.67 -1.71
CA THR A 226 -13.90 2.57 -1.48
C THR A 226 -13.16 3.77 -2.06
N VAL A 227 -13.46 4.17 -3.30
CA VAL A 227 -12.84 5.34 -3.93
C VAL A 227 -13.25 6.64 -3.23
N GLY A 228 -14.54 6.80 -2.91
CA GLY A 228 -15.04 7.97 -2.19
C GLY A 228 -14.40 8.14 -0.82
N LEU A 229 -14.33 7.06 -0.03
CA LEU A 229 -13.67 7.06 1.28
C LEU A 229 -12.16 7.32 1.14
N ALA A 230 -11.49 6.73 0.16
CA ALA A 230 -10.07 7.00 -0.09
C ALA A 230 -9.81 8.50 -0.37
N ALA A 231 -10.65 9.14 -1.18
CA ALA A 231 -10.59 10.57 -1.44
C ALA A 231 -10.82 11.41 -0.17
N MET A 232 -11.84 11.07 0.63
CA MET A 232 -12.11 11.76 1.89
C MET A 232 -10.99 11.57 2.94
N MET A 233 -10.43 10.37 3.02
CA MET A 233 -9.30 10.06 3.89
C MET A 233 -8.09 10.92 3.53
N ALA A 234 -7.72 10.95 2.25
CA ALA A 234 -6.62 11.78 1.77
C ALA A 234 -6.87 13.27 2.08
N LYS A 235 -8.09 13.77 1.82
CA LYS A 235 -8.47 15.17 2.12
C LYS A 235 -8.42 15.49 3.62
N SER A 236 -8.68 14.50 4.47
CA SER A 236 -8.62 14.63 5.94
C SER A 236 -7.21 14.45 6.51
N GLY A 237 -6.19 14.23 5.67
CA GLY A 237 -4.82 13.97 6.10
C GLY A 237 -4.60 12.58 6.69
N LEU A 238 -5.50 11.63 6.40
CA LEU A 238 -5.33 10.22 6.75
C LEU A 238 -4.54 9.48 5.66
N TYR A 239 -3.81 8.46 6.08
CA TYR A 239 -3.23 7.48 5.15
C TYR A 239 -4.35 6.68 4.50
N VAL A 240 -4.22 6.40 3.20
CA VAL A 240 -5.23 5.64 2.46
C VAL A 240 -4.92 4.15 2.59
N LEU A 241 -5.94 3.33 2.84
CA LEU A 241 -5.76 1.89 3.06
C LEU A 241 -5.49 1.15 1.76
N ALA A 242 -4.26 1.23 1.29
CA ALA A 242 -3.78 0.61 0.07
C ALA A 242 -2.36 0.08 0.31
N SER A 243 -2.05 -1.09 -0.25
CA SER A 243 -0.78 -1.77 0.00
C SER A 243 0.41 -1.19 -0.78
N GLU A 244 0.15 -0.30 -1.74
CA GLU A 244 1.14 0.24 -2.67
C GLU A 244 1.01 1.78 -2.77
N SER A 245 1.93 2.42 -3.48
CA SER A 245 1.98 3.90 -3.58
C SER A 245 0.70 4.48 -4.19
N VAL A 246 0.09 5.42 -3.48
CA VAL A 246 -1.19 6.04 -3.83
C VAL A 246 -0.98 7.41 -4.46
N GLN A 247 -1.66 7.70 -5.58
CA GLN A 247 -1.77 9.04 -6.14
C GLN A 247 -3.25 9.40 -6.29
N ILE A 248 -3.67 10.50 -5.69
CA ILE A 248 -5.05 10.96 -5.69
C ILE A 248 -5.06 12.46 -6.02
N PRO A 249 -5.92 12.92 -6.92
CA PRO A 249 -6.02 14.34 -7.18
C PRO A 249 -6.74 15.03 -6.01
N TRP A 250 -6.46 16.31 -5.80
CA TRP A 250 -7.24 17.11 -4.86
C TRP A 250 -8.66 17.29 -5.39
N PHE A 251 -9.59 16.54 -4.82
CA PHE A 251 -11.00 16.72 -5.06
C PHE A 251 -11.55 17.84 -4.17
N ASP A 252 -12.18 18.85 -4.77
CA ASP A 252 -12.80 19.94 -4.03
C ASP A 252 -14.05 19.44 -3.27
N CYS A 253 -14.87 18.62 -3.94
CA CYS A 253 -16.05 17.98 -3.40
C CYS A 253 -16.12 16.51 -3.84
N VAL A 254 -16.71 15.67 -2.99
CA VAL A 254 -17.07 14.28 -3.30
C VAL A 254 -18.59 14.17 -3.24
N PHE A 255 -19.23 14.00 -4.40
CA PHE A 255 -20.67 13.82 -4.52
C PHE A 255 -20.99 12.34 -4.67
N ALA A 256 -22.07 11.90 -4.04
CA ALA A 256 -22.51 10.53 -4.10
C ALA A 256 -24.05 10.46 -4.19
N ASP A 257 -24.53 9.68 -5.15
CA ASP A 257 -25.88 9.12 -5.16
C ASP A 257 -25.73 7.60 -5.02
N ILE A 258 -25.73 7.12 -3.78
CA ILE A 258 -25.47 5.72 -3.41
C ILE A 258 -26.52 5.31 -2.37
N GLY A 259 -27.39 4.36 -2.69
CA GLY A 259 -28.45 3.91 -1.78
C GLY A 259 -29.07 2.58 -2.22
N ASP A 260 -29.69 1.89 -1.27
CA ASP A 260 -30.42 0.65 -1.53
C ASP A 260 -31.85 0.97 -1.98
N GLU A 261 -32.21 0.64 -3.21
CA GLU A 261 -33.60 0.70 -3.72
C GLU A 261 -34.57 -0.27 -2.99
N GLN A 262 -34.12 -1.00 -1.97
CA GLN A 262 -34.90 -2.04 -1.28
C GLN A 262 -35.57 -1.61 0.02
N SER A 263 -35.43 -0.35 0.47
CA SER A 263 -36.33 0.16 1.50
C SER A 263 -37.72 0.38 0.89
N LEU A 264 -38.61 -0.59 1.14
CA LEU A 264 -40.03 -0.69 0.75
C LEU A 264 -40.94 0.50 1.15
N SER A 265 -40.40 1.69 1.45
CA SER A 265 -41.11 2.79 2.08
C SER A 265 -41.49 3.97 1.17
N GLN A 266 -41.33 3.92 -0.16
CA GLN A 266 -42.03 4.85 -1.08
C GLN A 266 -41.93 4.45 -2.58
N SER A 267 -42.97 3.79 -3.08
CA SER A 267 -43.03 3.14 -4.40
C SER A 267 -43.19 4.07 -5.63
N LEU A 268 -42.83 5.36 -5.53
CA LEU A 268 -42.79 6.34 -6.64
C LEU A 268 -41.67 7.40 -6.47
N SER A 269 -41.05 7.47 -5.28
CA SER A 269 -40.09 8.54 -4.92
C SER A 269 -38.61 8.16 -5.16
N THR A 270 -38.32 6.94 -5.60
CA THR A 270 -36.95 6.45 -5.79
C THR A 270 -36.35 6.95 -7.11
N PHE A 271 -36.88 6.58 -8.28
CA PHE A 271 -36.33 7.02 -9.57
C PHE A 271 -36.31 8.55 -9.72
N SER A 272 -37.44 9.21 -9.42
CA SER A 272 -37.55 10.66 -9.47
C SER A 272 -36.67 11.36 -8.42
N GLY A 273 -36.50 10.74 -7.25
CA GLY A 273 -35.60 11.19 -6.18
C GLY A 273 -34.13 11.10 -6.58
N HIS A 274 -33.69 9.95 -7.10
CA HIS A 274 -32.35 9.74 -7.67
C HIS A 274 -32.07 10.75 -8.78
N LEU A 275 -32.98 10.91 -9.75
CA LEU A 275 -32.78 11.86 -10.84
C LEU A 275 -32.68 13.31 -10.34
N LYS A 276 -33.49 13.69 -9.34
CA LYS A 276 -33.41 15.01 -8.71
C LYS A 276 -32.09 15.20 -7.96
N GLN A 277 -31.61 14.16 -7.27
CA GLN A 277 -30.33 14.18 -6.56
C GLN A 277 -29.17 14.31 -7.55
N ILE A 278 -29.17 13.51 -8.61
CA ILE A 278 -28.14 13.58 -9.66
C ILE A 278 -28.17 14.95 -10.36
N SER A 279 -29.36 15.49 -10.64
CA SER A 279 -29.50 16.84 -11.19
C SER A 279 -28.88 17.90 -10.27
N ASN A 280 -29.14 17.81 -8.96
CA ASN A 280 -28.53 18.70 -7.98
C ASN A 280 -27.00 18.53 -7.90
N ILE A 281 -26.51 17.29 -7.91
CA ILE A 281 -25.07 16.98 -7.99
C ILE A 281 -24.46 17.66 -9.21
N LYS A 282 -25.09 17.52 -10.38
CA LYS A 282 -24.60 18.10 -11.62
C LYS A 282 -24.48 19.63 -11.53
N LEU A 283 -25.47 20.30 -10.94
CA LEU A 283 -25.47 21.75 -10.75
C LEU A 283 -24.39 22.25 -9.78
N GLN A 284 -24.04 21.45 -8.77
CA GLN A 284 -23.05 21.82 -7.75
C GLN A 284 -21.62 21.34 -8.08
N SER A 285 -21.49 20.35 -8.95
CA SER A 285 -20.21 19.73 -9.29
C SER A 285 -19.31 20.68 -10.08
N THR A 286 -18.01 20.62 -9.80
CA THR A 286 -16.99 21.42 -10.49
C THR A 286 -16.02 20.54 -11.27
N ARG A 287 -15.08 21.18 -11.98
CA ARG A 287 -13.98 20.52 -12.71
C ARG A 287 -12.98 19.77 -11.85
N GLN A 288 -13.05 19.92 -10.53
CA GLN A 288 -12.21 19.21 -9.57
C GLN A 288 -12.99 18.21 -8.73
N SER A 289 -14.28 18.02 -8.98
CA SER A 289 -15.12 17.15 -8.15
C SER A 289 -15.02 15.67 -8.53
N LEU A 290 -15.19 14.81 -7.53
CA LEU A 290 -15.45 13.38 -7.70
C LEU A 290 -16.96 13.14 -7.62
N VAL A 291 -17.53 12.42 -8.58
CA VAL A 291 -18.95 12.04 -8.58
C VAL A 291 -19.09 10.52 -8.58
N LEU A 292 -19.89 9.97 -7.67
CA LEU A 292 -20.14 8.54 -7.53
C LEU A 292 -21.64 8.29 -7.71
N LEU A 293 -22.02 7.52 -8.73
CA LEU A 293 -23.42 7.25 -9.07
C LEU A 293 -23.67 5.75 -9.06
N ASP A 294 -24.57 5.28 -8.21
CA ASP A 294 -24.97 3.87 -8.17
C ASP A 294 -26.21 3.63 -9.03
N GLU A 295 -26.23 2.50 -9.76
CA GLU A 295 -27.34 2.02 -10.57
C GLU A 295 -27.96 3.06 -11.53
N VAL A 296 -27.10 3.78 -12.26
CA VAL A 296 -27.54 4.81 -13.22
C VAL A 296 -28.48 4.22 -14.28
N GLY A 297 -29.65 4.83 -14.39
CA GLY A 297 -30.72 4.44 -15.31
C GLY A 297 -31.68 3.38 -14.76
N ALA A 298 -31.49 2.88 -13.53
CA ALA A 298 -32.38 1.91 -12.89
C ALA A 298 -33.77 2.49 -12.54
N GLY A 299 -34.69 1.65 -12.08
CA GLY A 299 -35.97 2.08 -11.52
C GLY A 299 -37.05 2.53 -12.51
N THR A 300 -36.84 2.38 -13.82
CA THR A 300 -37.81 2.73 -14.88
C THR A 300 -37.78 1.71 -16.04
N ASN A 301 -38.49 1.99 -17.14
CA ASN A 301 -38.41 1.24 -18.39
C ASN A 301 -36.93 1.13 -18.82
N PRO A 302 -36.37 -0.09 -19.02
CA PRO A 302 -34.96 -0.27 -19.33
C PRO A 302 -34.45 0.55 -20.51
N LEU A 303 -35.24 0.68 -21.59
CA LEU A 303 -34.83 1.44 -22.77
C LEU A 303 -34.76 2.94 -22.49
N GLU A 304 -35.74 3.48 -21.75
CA GLU A 304 -35.77 4.89 -21.36
C GLU A 304 -34.67 5.20 -20.33
N GLY A 305 -34.51 4.30 -19.34
CA GLY A 305 -33.48 4.40 -18.30
C GLY A 305 -32.08 4.36 -18.89
N ALA A 306 -31.84 3.49 -19.87
CA ALA A 306 -30.59 3.44 -20.60
C ALA A 306 -30.32 4.75 -21.38
N ALA A 307 -31.30 5.25 -22.14
CA ALA A 307 -31.15 6.49 -22.89
C ALA A 307 -30.89 7.71 -22.00
N LEU A 308 -31.61 7.82 -20.87
CA LEU A 308 -31.39 8.85 -19.87
C LEU A 308 -30.01 8.72 -19.21
N GLY A 309 -29.62 7.51 -18.84
CA GLY A 309 -28.30 7.23 -18.25
C GLY A 309 -27.15 7.59 -19.18
N MET A 310 -27.26 7.26 -20.48
CA MET A 310 -26.28 7.64 -21.49
C MET A 310 -26.13 9.16 -21.59
N SER A 311 -27.24 9.87 -21.80
CA SER A 311 -27.25 11.34 -21.92
C SER A 311 -26.70 12.03 -20.68
N LEU A 312 -27.04 11.53 -19.50
CA LEU A 312 -26.56 12.05 -18.22
C LEU A 312 -25.04 11.88 -18.08
N LEU A 313 -24.52 10.68 -18.33
CA LEU A 313 -23.09 10.41 -18.24
C LEU A 313 -22.29 11.18 -19.29
N GLU A 314 -22.83 11.35 -20.50
CA GLU A 314 -22.25 12.22 -21.52
C GLU A 314 -22.18 13.68 -21.05
N SER A 315 -23.21 14.19 -20.40
CA SER A 315 -23.17 15.52 -19.80
C SER A 315 -22.10 15.64 -18.71
N PHE A 316 -21.88 14.60 -17.88
CA PHE A 316 -20.77 14.57 -16.93
C PHE A 316 -19.39 14.56 -17.61
N ALA A 317 -19.25 13.87 -18.74
CA ALA A 317 -18.02 13.88 -19.53
C ALA A 317 -17.75 15.25 -20.19
N GLN A 318 -18.80 15.94 -20.68
CA GLN A 318 -18.70 17.21 -21.41
C GLN A 318 -18.52 18.42 -20.48
N ASP A 319 -19.42 18.61 -19.51
CA ASP A 319 -19.37 19.75 -18.59
C ASP A 319 -18.52 19.46 -17.33
N GLY A 320 -17.91 18.27 -17.31
CA GLY A 320 -16.59 17.98 -16.78
C GLY A 320 -16.44 18.03 -15.28
N CYS A 321 -16.88 16.99 -14.57
CA CYS A 321 -16.25 16.64 -13.29
C CYS A 321 -14.83 16.12 -13.56
N LEU A 322 -13.96 16.10 -12.54
CA LEU A 322 -12.64 15.52 -12.73
C LEU A 322 -12.75 14.03 -13.02
N LEU A 323 -13.60 13.34 -12.25
CA LEU A 323 -13.87 11.93 -12.36
C LEU A 323 -15.30 11.62 -11.92
N THR A 324 -16.03 10.87 -12.74
CA THR A 324 -17.33 10.29 -12.42
C THR A 324 -17.21 8.76 -12.48
N ILE A 325 -17.62 8.06 -11.44
CA ILE A 325 -17.70 6.60 -11.42
C ILE A 325 -19.16 6.21 -11.29
N ALA A 326 -19.68 5.53 -12.29
CA ALA A 326 -21.06 5.10 -12.34
C ALA A 326 -21.15 3.56 -12.35
N THR A 327 -22.10 2.99 -11.62
CA THR A 327 -22.48 1.58 -11.79
C THR A 327 -23.77 1.49 -12.61
N THR A 328 -23.92 0.41 -13.36
CA THR A 328 -25.18 0.14 -14.08
C THR A 328 -25.38 -1.34 -14.36
N HIS A 329 -26.63 -1.72 -14.56
CA HIS A 329 -27.03 -3.03 -15.10
C HIS A 329 -27.47 -2.96 -16.57
N HIS A 330 -27.56 -1.76 -17.15
CA HIS A 330 -27.99 -1.56 -18.54
C HIS A 330 -26.88 -1.89 -19.53
N GLY A 331 -27.23 -2.66 -20.55
CA GLY A 331 -26.29 -3.13 -21.57
C GLY A 331 -25.80 -2.01 -22.48
N GLU A 332 -26.68 -1.07 -22.78
CA GLU A 332 -26.49 -0.01 -23.76
C GLU A 332 -25.40 0.98 -23.32
N LEU A 333 -25.29 1.25 -22.02
CA LEU A 333 -24.28 2.14 -21.45
C LEU A 333 -22.85 1.64 -21.67
N LYS A 334 -22.67 0.34 -21.91
CA LYS A 334 -21.36 -0.27 -22.24
C LYS A 334 -20.79 0.27 -23.55
N THR A 335 -21.65 0.79 -24.44
CA THR A 335 -21.24 1.27 -25.77
C THR A 335 -20.56 2.65 -25.72
N LEU A 336 -20.77 3.43 -24.66
CA LEU A 336 -20.25 4.80 -24.53
C LEU A 336 -18.73 4.88 -24.67
N LYS A 337 -17.99 3.87 -24.17
CA LYS A 337 -16.54 3.77 -24.34
C LYS A 337 -16.08 3.82 -25.79
N TYR A 338 -16.82 3.16 -26.69
CA TYR A 338 -16.43 3.04 -28.09
C TYR A 338 -16.79 4.29 -28.90
N SER A 339 -17.73 5.08 -28.40
CA SER A 339 -18.14 6.35 -29.01
C SER A 339 -17.33 7.55 -28.50
N ASN A 340 -16.81 7.49 -27.27
CA ASN A 340 -16.15 8.62 -26.62
C ASN A 340 -14.95 8.18 -25.76
N GLU A 341 -13.75 8.68 -26.09
CA GLU A 341 -12.50 8.34 -25.40
C GLU A 341 -12.48 8.74 -23.91
N ALA A 342 -13.32 9.70 -23.49
CA ALA A 342 -13.43 10.13 -22.10
C ALA A 342 -14.06 9.07 -21.18
N PHE A 343 -14.67 8.04 -21.76
CA PHE A 343 -15.26 6.94 -21.03
C PHE A 343 -14.25 5.81 -20.85
N GLU A 344 -14.40 5.03 -19.78
CA GLU A 344 -13.71 3.76 -19.56
C GLU A 344 -14.72 2.72 -19.06
N ASN A 345 -14.67 1.51 -19.62
CA ASN A 345 -15.50 0.41 -19.14
C ASN A 345 -14.75 -0.35 -18.05
N ALA A 346 -15.49 -0.86 -17.08
CA ALA A 346 -14.99 -1.82 -16.12
C ALA A 346 -16.10 -2.81 -15.75
N CYS A 347 -15.73 -4.03 -15.39
CA CYS A 347 -16.69 -4.99 -14.87
C CYS A 347 -16.19 -5.71 -13.62
N MET A 348 -17.14 -6.15 -12.77
CA MET A 348 -16.83 -7.00 -11.63
C MET A 348 -16.73 -8.45 -12.08
N GLU A 349 -15.59 -9.08 -11.82
CA GLU A 349 -15.36 -10.48 -12.13
C GLU A 349 -16.25 -11.39 -11.26
N PHE A 350 -16.84 -12.38 -11.93
CA PHE A 350 -17.74 -13.35 -11.32
C PHE A 350 -17.26 -14.76 -11.64
N ASP A 351 -16.99 -15.56 -10.60
CA ASP A 351 -16.68 -16.97 -10.75
C ASP A 351 -17.97 -17.73 -11.04
N GLU A 352 -18.14 -17.99 -12.31
CA GLU A 352 -19.18 -18.80 -12.90
C GLU A 352 -19.27 -20.21 -12.31
N VAL A 353 -18.13 -20.87 -12.13
CA VAL A 353 -18.07 -22.29 -11.77
C VAL A 353 -18.60 -22.47 -10.35
N ASN A 354 -18.17 -21.58 -9.45
CA ASN A 354 -18.57 -21.63 -8.05
C ASN A 354 -19.79 -20.75 -7.72
N LEU A 355 -20.31 -19.99 -8.70
CA LEU A 355 -21.38 -18.99 -8.54
C LEU A 355 -21.07 -17.96 -7.44
N LYS A 356 -19.83 -17.45 -7.40
CA LYS A 356 -19.38 -16.50 -6.37
C LYS A 356 -18.71 -15.26 -6.99
N PRO A 357 -18.95 -14.06 -6.44
CA PRO A 357 -18.19 -12.88 -6.84
C PRO A 357 -16.72 -13.02 -6.41
N THR A 358 -15.78 -12.62 -7.27
CA THR A 358 -14.36 -12.55 -6.91
C THR A 358 -13.96 -11.17 -6.39
N TYR A 359 -14.85 -10.19 -6.54
CA TYR A 359 -14.66 -8.78 -6.16
C TYR A 359 -13.50 -8.08 -6.86
N LYS A 360 -13.01 -8.63 -7.98
CA LYS A 360 -11.96 -8.02 -8.80
C LYS A 360 -12.56 -7.18 -9.91
N VAL A 361 -11.93 -6.04 -10.21
CA VAL A 361 -12.33 -5.16 -11.31
C VAL A 361 -11.53 -5.51 -12.57
N LEU A 362 -12.22 -5.79 -13.67
CA LEU A 362 -11.64 -5.99 -14.99
C LEU A 362 -11.81 -4.71 -15.83
N TRP A 363 -10.75 -3.92 -15.92
CA TRP A 363 -10.67 -2.69 -16.72
C TRP A 363 -10.78 -2.91 -18.25
N GLY A 364 -11.44 -2.02 -18.97
CA GLY A 364 -11.56 -2.04 -20.43
C GLY A 364 -12.49 -3.11 -21.00
N ILE A 365 -13.15 -3.91 -20.16
CA ILE A 365 -14.12 -4.92 -20.60
C ILE A 365 -15.49 -4.55 -20.02
N PRO A 366 -16.53 -4.45 -20.86
CA PRO A 366 -17.89 -4.41 -20.37
C PRO A 366 -18.31 -5.77 -19.79
N GLY A 367 -19.11 -5.77 -18.75
CA GLY A 367 -19.62 -6.99 -18.12
C GLY A 367 -20.79 -7.57 -18.91
N ARG A 368 -20.99 -8.88 -18.82
CA ARG A 368 -22.04 -9.64 -19.52
C ARG A 368 -23.35 -9.82 -18.73
N SER A 369 -24.41 -10.19 -19.44
CA SER A 369 -25.73 -10.48 -18.87
C SER A 369 -25.86 -11.97 -18.48
N ASN A 370 -25.34 -12.37 -17.32
CA ASN A 370 -25.26 -13.79 -16.93
C ASN A 370 -26.55 -14.45 -16.41
N ALA A 371 -27.70 -13.77 -16.46
CA ALA A 371 -28.92 -14.25 -15.81
C ALA A 371 -29.37 -15.65 -16.29
N ILE A 372 -29.32 -15.90 -17.60
CA ILE A 372 -29.73 -17.19 -18.20
C ILE A 372 -28.75 -18.32 -17.82
N ASN A 373 -27.44 -18.05 -17.83
CA ASN A 373 -26.42 -19.04 -17.47
C ASN A 373 -26.48 -19.39 -15.97
N ILE A 374 -26.77 -18.39 -15.12
CA ILE A 374 -26.99 -18.61 -13.69
C ILE A 374 -28.27 -19.45 -13.48
N ALA A 375 -29.35 -19.12 -14.19
CA ALA A 375 -30.60 -19.87 -14.15
C ALA A 375 -30.42 -21.36 -14.52
N GLU A 376 -29.64 -21.65 -15.57
CA GLU A 376 -29.29 -23.01 -15.98
C GLU A 376 -28.53 -23.77 -14.87
N ARG A 377 -27.54 -23.12 -14.22
CA ARG A 377 -26.80 -23.72 -13.10
C ARG A 377 -27.65 -23.93 -11.85
N LEU A 378 -28.65 -23.08 -11.63
CA LEU A 378 -29.67 -23.25 -10.59
C LEU A 378 -30.69 -24.36 -10.92
N ARG A 379 -30.47 -25.11 -12.00
CA ARG A 379 -31.28 -26.25 -12.45
C ARG A 379 -32.71 -25.86 -12.86
N LEU A 380 -32.88 -24.68 -13.45
CA LEU A 380 -34.11 -24.38 -14.17
C LEU A 380 -34.26 -25.35 -15.36
N PRO A 381 -35.49 -25.82 -15.68
CA PRO A 381 -35.70 -26.78 -16.74
C PRO A 381 -35.14 -26.28 -18.08
N SER A 382 -34.46 -27.15 -18.82
CA SER A 382 -33.82 -26.80 -20.11
C SER A 382 -34.80 -26.19 -21.10
N VAL A 383 -36.06 -26.64 -21.11
CA VAL A 383 -37.12 -26.06 -21.95
C VAL A 383 -37.32 -24.56 -21.68
N VAL A 384 -37.24 -24.12 -20.42
CA VAL A 384 -37.34 -22.70 -20.03
C VAL A 384 -36.08 -21.93 -20.44
N ILE A 385 -34.90 -22.54 -20.28
CA ILE A 385 -33.63 -21.93 -20.70
C ILE A 385 -33.57 -21.75 -22.22
N ASP A 386 -33.97 -22.77 -22.99
CA ASP A 386 -33.96 -22.76 -24.44
C ASP A 386 -34.95 -21.75 -25.02
N THR A 387 -36.13 -21.61 -24.38
CA THR A 387 -37.10 -20.57 -24.74
C THR A 387 -36.61 -19.18 -24.38
N ALA A 388 -36.00 -18.99 -23.21
CA ALA A 388 -35.41 -17.72 -22.81
C ALA A 388 -34.28 -17.28 -23.76
N ARG A 389 -33.38 -18.20 -24.15
CA ARG A 389 -32.31 -17.91 -25.13
C ARG A 389 -32.87 -17.49 -26.49
N LYS A 390 -33.95 -18.13 -26.95
CA LYS A 390 -34.64 -17.73 -28.21
C LYS A 390 -35.28 -16.35 -28.11
N LEU A 391 -35.90 -16.02 -26.98
CA LEU A 391 -36.54 -14.71 -26.75
C LEU A 391 -35.53 -13.58 -26.58
N TYR A 392 -34.36 -13.85 -26.01
CA TYR A 392 -33.29 -12.87 -25.85
C TYR A 392 -32.71 -12.36 -27.18
N GLY A 393 -32.92 -13.13 -28.27
CA GLY A 393 -32.52 -12.76 -29.63
C GLY A 393 -31.05 -13.03 -29.92
N SER A 394 -30.73 -13.23 -31.20
CA SER A 394 -29.38 -13.56 -31.66
C SER A 394 -28.41 -12.39 -31.51
N SER A 395 -28.83 -11.16 -31.78
CA SER A 395 -27.94 -9.99 -31.80
C SER A 395 -27.34 -9.65 -30.44
N SER A 396 -28.11 -9.74 -29.35
CA SER A 396 -27.59 -9.50 -27.99
C SER A 396 -26.71 -10.66 -27.52
N ALA A 397 -27.04 -11.89 -27.92
CA ALA A 397 -26.25 -13.07 -27.61
C ALA A 397 -24.87 -13.06 -28.30
N GLU A 398 -24.80 -12.60 -29.56
CA GLU A 398 -23.54 -12.44 -30.30
C GLU A 398 -22.59 -11.43 -29.63
N ILE A 399 -23.12 -10.30 -29.13
CA ILE A 399 -22.32 -9.30 -28.41
C ILE A 399 -21.78 -9.89 -27.10
N ASP A 400 -22.63 -10.57 -26.32
CA ASP A 400 -22.21 -11.19 -25.06
C ASP A 400 -21.20 -12.34 -25.29
N GLU A 401 -21.26 -13.05 -26.43
CA GLU A 401 -20.26 -14.05 -26.83
C GLU A 401 -18.90 -13.39 -27.10
N VAL A 402 -18.86 -12.29 -27.86
CA VAL A 402 -17.63 -11.51 -28.10
C VAL A 402 -17.06 -10.97 -26.79
N ILE A 403 -17.91 -10.47 -25.88
CA ILE A 403 -17.50 -10.04 -24.55
C ILE A 403 -16.87 -11.20 -23.77
N THR A 404 -17.44 -12.40 -23.87
CA THR A 404 -16.92 -13.60 -23.21
C THR A 404 -15.52 -13.96 -23.73
N ASP A 405 -15.31 -13.88 -25.05
CA ASP A 405 -14.00 -14.10 -25.66
C ASP A 405 -12.99 -13.02 -25.23
N MET A 406 -13.40 -11.76 -25.12
CA MET A 406 -12.57 -10.67 -24.61
C MET A 406 -12.20 -10.88 -23.13
N GLU A 407 -13.14 -11.27 -22.28
CA GLU A 407 -12.92 -11.60 -20.87
C GLU A 407 -11.87 -12.71 -20.72
N LYS A 408 -12.07 -13.83 -21.44
CA LYS A 408 -11.18 -14.98 -21.40
C LYS A 408 -9.78 -14.65 -21.93
N LEU A 409 -9.69 -13.94 -23.05
CA LEU A 409 -8.42 -13.52 -23.63
C LEU A 409 -7.65 -12.61 -22.67
N LYS A 410 -8.32 -11.66 -22.01
CA LYS A 410 -7.67 -10.77 -21.05
C LYS A 410 -7.22 -11.51 -19.79
N GLN A 411 -8.04 -12.42 -19.26
CA GLN A 411 -7.65 -13.24 -18.11
C GLN A 411 -6.42 -14.09 -18.43
N ASP A 412 -6.39 -14.75 -19.59
CA ASP A 412 -5.26 -15.57 -20.02
C ASP A 412 -4.01 -14.72 -20.28
N TYR A 413 -4.18 -13.52 -20.87
CA TYR A 413 -3.09 -12.56 -21.01
C TYR A 413 -2.52 -12.16 -19.65
N HIS A 414 -3.37 -11.87 -18.67
CA HIS A 414 -2.94 -11.48 -17.33
C HIS A 414 -2.20 -12.61 -16.59
N LYS A 415 -2.68 -13.86 -16.72
CA LYS A 415 -1.97 -15.05 -16.21
C LYS A 415 -0.58 -15.18 -16.81
N ARG A 416 -0.47 -15.09 -18.15
CA ARG A 416 0.82 -15.15 -18.85
C ARG A 416 1.76 -14.01 -18.44
N LEU A 417 1.22 -12.81 -18.22
CA LEU A 417 2.01 -11.65 -17.79
C LEU A 417 2.57 -11.87 -16.37
N THR A 418 1.75 -12.44 -15.49
CA THR A 418 2.16 -12.81 -14.12
C THR A 418 3.25 -13.89 -14.14
N GLU A 419 3.08 -14.93 -14.97
CA GLU A 419 4.09 -15.98 -15.16
C GLU A 419 5.40 -15.41 -15.72
N ALA A 420 5.32 -14.54 -16.72
CA ALA A 420 6.50 -13.88 -17.29
C ALA A 420 7.24 -13.04 -16.25
N GLN A 421 6.53 -12.27 -15.42
CA GLN A 421 7.12 -11.53 -14.30
C GLN A 421 7.78 -12.45 -13.28
N TYR A 422 7.14 -13.57 -12.93
CA TYR A 422 7.71 -14.58 -12.05
C TYR A 422 9.04 -15.12 -12.61
N TYR A 423 9.06 -15.55 -13.88
CA TYR A 423 10.29 -16.03 -14.52
C TYR A 423 11.37 -14.95 -14.60
N LEU A 424 10.99 -13.69 -14.83
CA LEU A 424 11.93 -12.56 -14.87
C LEU A 424 12.58 -12.33 -13.50
N ILE A 425 11.83 -12.43 -12.40
CA ILE A 425 12.37 -12.36 -11.04
C ILE A 425 13.31 -13.52 -10.76
N GLN A 426 12.93 -14.76 -11.13
CA GLN A 426 13.79 -15.93 -10.95
C GLN A 426 15.09 -15.82 -11.76
N SER A 427 15.01 -15.35 -13.00
CA SER A 427 16.16 -15.09 -13.85
C SER A 427 17.09 -14.03 -13.25
N ARG A 428 16.55 -12.91 -12.74
CA ARG A 428 17.34 -11.88 -12.04
C ARG A 428 18.04 -12.44 -10.79
N ARG A 429 17.33 -13.24 -9.98
CA ARG A 429 17.92 -13.91 -8.81
C ARG A 429 19.06 -14.85 -9.22
N LEU A 430 18.84 -15.71 -10.21
CA LEU A 430 19.85 -16.62 -10.72
C LEU A 430 21.07 -15.86 -11.26
N HIS A 431 20.84 -14.81 -12.04
CA HIS A 431 21.90 -13.96 -12.58
C HIS A 431 22.75 -13.33 -11.46
N SER A 432 22.11 -12.79 -10.42
CA SER A 432 22.81 -12.25 -9.25
C SER A 432 23.65 -13.30 -8.52
N SER A 433 23.14 -14.53 -8.39
CA SER A 433 23.86 -15.65 -7.78
C SER A 433 25.07 -16.07 -8.62
N LEU A 434 24.93 -16.12 -9.95
CA LEU A 434 26.03 -16.41 -10.87
C LEU A 434 27.12 -15.34 -10.82
N LEU A 435 26.75 -14.05 -10.76
CA LEU A 435 27.72 -12.96 -10.60
C LEU A 435 28.50 -13.08 -9.29
N ASN A 436 27.83 -13.38 -8.19
CA ASN A 436 28.47 -13.62 -6.90
C ASN A 436 29.39 -14.85 -6.93
N THR A 437 28.96 -15.93 -7.57
CA THR A 437 29.75 -17.16 -7.71
C THR A 437 30.98 -16.93 -8.58
N ARG A 438 30.83 -16.22 -9.70
CA ARG A 438 31.93 -15.80 -10.58
C ARG A 438 32.93 -14.95 -9.82
N ARG A 439 32.49 -13.99 -9.01
CA ARG A 439 33.35 -13.17 -8.15
C ARG A 439 34.19 -14.03 -7.20
N LYS A 440 33.55 -14.97 -6.49
CA LYS A 440 34.24 -15.91 -5.59
C LYS A 440 35.28 -16.77 -6.31
N ILE A 441 34.96 -17.27 -7.51
CA ILE A 441 35.92 -18.05 -8.32
C ILE A 441 37.10 -17.18 -8.76
N THR A 442 36.86 -15.93 -9.18
CA THR A 442 37.94 -15.02 -9.56
C THR A 442 38.83 -14.64 -8.38
N GLU A 443 38.26 -14.41 -7.19
CA GLU A 443 39.03 -14.17 -5.96
C GLU A 443 39.83 -15.42 -5.54
N HIS A 444 39.24 -16.61 -5.63
CA HIS A 444 39.94 -17.85 -5.28
C HIS A 444 41.09 -18.16 -6.25
N SER A 445 40.85 -18.02 -7.55
CA SER A 445 41.87 -18.24 -8.60
C SER A 445 43.01 -17.23 -8.52
N THR A 446 42.74 -15.96 -8.25
CA THR A 446 43.79 -14.94 -8.02
C THR A 446 44.59 -15.26 -6.76
N THR A 447 43.94 -15.65 -5.67
CA THR A 447 44.61 -16.05 -4.42
C THR A 447 45.53 -17.26 -4.64
N LEU A 448 45.04 -18.30 -5.32
CA LEU A 448 45.84 -19.49 -5.67
C LEU A 448 47.04 -19.13 -6.55
N ARG A 449 46.85 -18.22 -7.52
CA ARG A 449 47.94 -17.76 -8.39
C ARG A 449 49.01 -17.02 -7.61
N LEU A 450 48.61 -16.13 -6.68
CA LEU A 450 49.53 -15.43 -5.79
C LEU A 450 50.29 -16.39 -4.88
N LYS A 451 49.62 -17.42 -4.34
CA LYS A 451 50.26 -18.46 -3.53
C LYS A 451 51.30 -19.25 -4.33
N LYS A 452 50.94 -19.74 -5.53
CA LYS A 452 51.88 -20.43 -6.42
C LYS A 452 53.08 -19.57 -6.79
N LEU A 453 52.89 -18.28 -7.07
CA LEU A 453 53.99 -17.36 -7.39
C LEU A 453 54.95 -17.20 -6.20
N ARG A 454 54.43 -17.12 -4.97
CA ARG A 454 55.27 -17.14 -3.75
C ARG A 454 56.03 -18.45 -3.61
N ASP A 455 55.35 -19.58 -3.70
CA ASP A 455 55.99 -20.91 -3.56
C ASP A 455 57.11 -21.12 -4.60
N VAL A 456 56.90 -20.69 -5.85
CA VAL A 456 57.92 -20.73 -6.92
C VAL A 456 59.08 -19.77 -6.61
N SER A 457 58.79 -18.56 -6.14
CA SER A 457 59.82 -17.59 -5.74
C SER A 457 60.69 -18.11 -4.59
N ASP A 458 60.06 -18.69 -3.57
CA ASP A 458 60.73 -19.26 -2.40
C ASP A 458 61.56 -20.49 -2.78
N SER A 459 61.02 -21.37 -3.63
CA SER A 459 61.74 -22.52 -4.19
C SER A 459 62.94 -22.08 -5.03
N ALA A 460 62.77 -21.04 -5.86
CA ALA A 460 63.86 -20.48 -6.65
C ALA A 460 64.93 -19.80 -5.77
N ALA A 461 64.53 -19.16 -4.66
CA ALA A 461 65.46 -18.61 -3.68
C ALA A 461 66.25 -19.71 -2.97
N MET A 462 65.60 -20.81 -2.58
CA MET A 462 66.27 -21.99 -2.03
C MET A 462 67.24 -22.61 -3.04
N ALA A 463 66.82 -22.81 -4.29
CA ALA A 463 67.68 -23.34 -5.34
C ALA A 463 68.91 -22.45 -5.59
N ARG A 464 68.72 -21.12 -5.65
CA ARG A 464 69.84 -20.16 -5.73
C ARG A 464 70.78 -20.28 -4.54
N SER A 465 70.25 -20.42 -3.33
CA SER A 465 71.06 -20.61 -2.11
C SER A 465 71.91 -21.89 -2.16
N ILE A 466 71.29 -23.01 -2.55
CA ILE A 466 71.99 -24.31 -2.72
C ILE A 466 73.06 -24.20 -3.82
N LEU A 467 72.74 -23.62 -4.97
CA LEU A 467 73.71 -23.42 -6.05
C LEU A 467 74.87 -22.53 -5.61
N HIS A 468 74.60 -21.43 -4.89
CA HIS A 468 75.68 -20.59 -4.34
C HIS A 468 76.56 -21.35 -3.35
N LYS A 469 75.99 -22.25 -2.54
CA LYS A 469 76.74 -23.10 -1.62
C LYS A 469 77.63 -24.10 -2.39
N ASN A 470 77.06 -24.81 -3.36
CA ASN A 470 77.80 -25.79 -4.17
C ASN A 470 78.87 -25.13 -5.04
N VAL A 471 78.61 -23.95 -5.61
CA VAL A 471 79.60 -23.18 -6.38
C VAL A 471 80.75 -22.72 -5.49
N ARG A 472 80.49 -22.34 -4.22
CA ARG A 472 81.56 -22.04 -3.27
C ARG A 472 82.41 -23.27 -2.95
N GLU A 473 81.77 -24.44 -2.79
CA GLU A 473 82.48 -25.71 -2.55
C GLU A 473 83.29 -26.18 -3.79
N LEU A 474 82.74 -26.00 -4.99
CA LEU A 474 83.42 -26.31 -6.26
C LEU A 474 84.53 -25.31 -6.60
N ALA A 475 84.36 -24.03 -6.31
CA ALA A 475 85.42 -23.02 -6.50
C ALA A 475 86.58 -23.23 -5.50
N ALA A 476 86.27 -23.68 -4.27
CA ALA A 476 87.30 -24.06 -3.29
C ALA A 476 88.10 -25.30 -3.73
N SER A 477 87.48 -26.22 -4.46
CA SER A 477 88.15 -27.42 -5.01
C SER A 477 88.85 -27.16 -6.35
N ALA A 478 88.32 -26.31 -7.24
CA ALA A 478 88.94 -25.97 -8.52
C ALA A 478 90.19 -25.08 -8.39
N LYS A 479 90.28 -24.25 -7.34
CA LYS A 479 91.53 -23.51 -7.01
C LYS A 479 92.70 -24.41 -6.66
N LYS A 480 92.49 -25.70 -6.37
CA LYS A 480 93.58 -26.68 -6.18
C LYS A 480 94.08 -27.31 -7.48
N THR A 481 93.37 -27.20 -8.61
CA THR A 481 93.64 -28.01 -9.82
C THR A 481 94.14 -27.20 -11.03
N SER A 482 94.07 -25.86 -11.01
CA SER A 482 94.48 -25.00 -12.13
C SER A 482 95.93 -24.48 -12.02
N GLN A 483 96.90 -25.40 -11.97
CA GLN A 483 98.33 -25.12 -12.20
C GLN A 483 98.95 -25.95 -13.33
N HIS A 484 98.17 -26.75 -14.06
CA HIS A 484 98.72 -27.65 -15.07
C HIS A 484 98.02 -27.52 -16.44
N ASN A 485 98.81 -27.08 -17.41
CA ASN A 485 98.71 -27.31 -18.86
C ASN A 485 97.87 -26.35 -19.74
N LYS A 486 98.63 -25.51 -20.48
CA LYS A 486 98.25 -24.81 -21.72
C LYS A 486 99.19 -25.32 -22.81
N ALA A 487 98.67 -25.99 -23.84
CA ALA A 487 99.37 -26.24 -25.10
C ALA A 487 98.43 -26.85 -26.18
N ILE A 488 98.38 -26.16 -27.33
CA ILE A 488 98.39 -26.70 -28.72
C ILE A 488 97.05 -27.07 -29.41
N GLU A 489 96.73 -26.23 -30.42
CA GLU A 489 96.28 -26.48 -31.82
C GLU A 489 95.08 -27.41 -32.13
N SER A 490 94.39 -27.39 -33.28
CA SER A 490 93.98 -26.42 -34.30
C SER A 490 93.09 -27.19 -35.32
N SER A 491 92.00 -26.57 -35.80
CA SER A 491 91.37 -26.67 -37.15
C SER A 491 90.98 -28.00 -37.84
N HIS A 492 89.74 -28.02 -38.36
CA HIS A 492 89.19 -28.53 -39.66
C HIS A 492 87.96 -29.46 -39.54
N VAL A 493 86.72 -29.05 -39.94
CA VAL A 493 86.05 -29.02 -41.27
C VAL A 493 85.41 -30.36 -41.70
N SER A 494 84.06 -30.38 -41.92
CA SER A 494 83.31 -30.98 -43.08
C SER A 494 81.95 -31.62 -42.75
N THR A 495 80.87 -30.95 -43.19
CA THR A 495 79.71 -31.36 -44.03
C THR A 495 79.09 -32.79 -44.05
N THR A 496 77.74 -32.77 -44.11
CA THR A 496 76.73 -33.67 -44.77
C THR A 496 75.91 -34.71 -43.98
N ASN A 497 74.57 -34.48 -43.99
CA ASN A 497 73.39 -35.36 -44.20
C ASN A 497 73.40 -36.83 -43.71
N SER A 498 72.35 -37.46 -43.17
CA SER A 498 70.92 -37.15 -42.95
C SER A 498 70.24 -38.39 -42.28
N LEU A 499 69.01 -38.20 -41.73
CA LEU A 499 67.95 -39.21 -41.44
C LEU A 499 68.01 -40.03 -40.13
N HIS A 500 67.15 -39.73 -39.14
CA HIS A 500 65.83 -40.38 -38.92
C HIS A 500 65.23 -40.03 -37.53
N THR A 501 64.03 -39.44 -37.54
CA THR A 501 62.85 -39.62 -36.67
C THR A 501 62.97 -40.01 -35.18
N ALA A 502 62.54 -39.09 -34.29
CA ALA A 502 61.42 -39.20 -33.31
C ALA A 502 61.71 -38.54 -31.95
N SER A 503 60.66 -37.94 -31.36
CA SER A 503 60.44 -37.53 -29.94
C SER A 503 60.59 -36.05 -29.54
N ASP A 504 59.45 -35.51 -29.09
CA ASP A 504 59.19 -34.71 -27.88
C ASP A 504 59.66 -33.25 -27.61
N ASP A 505 58.61 -32.47 -27.27
CA ASP A 505 58.43 -31.44 -26.24
C ASP A 505 59.05 -30.01 -26.30
N LYS A 506 58.12 -29.07 -26.55
CA LYS A 506 57.70 -27.91 -25.73
C LYS A 506 58.72 -26.91 -25.14
N LYS A 507 58.62 -25.73 -25.76
CA LYS A 507 58.14 -24.42 -25.23
C LYS A 507 59.13 -23.44 -24.56
N PRO A 508 58.81 -22.13 -24.68
CA PRO A 508 59.80 -21.09 -24.89
C PRO A 508 59.70 -19.91 -23.91
N THR A 509 60.71 -19.07 -24.08
CA THR A 509 61.00 -17.71 -23.63
C THR A 509 59.87 -16.69 -23.81
N ILE A 510 59.71 -15.79 -22.83
CA ILE A 510 59.24 -14.41 -23.06
C ILE A 510 60.20 -13.48 -22.31
N THR A 511 60.84 -12.58 -23.05
CA THR A 511 61.58 -11.42 -22.56
C THR A 511 60.64 -10.22 -22.50
N ASP A 512 60.53 -9.64 -21.31
CA ASP A 512 59.99 -8.31 -21.01
C ASP A 512 60.95 -7.21 -21.48
N ARG A 513 60.38 -6.12 -22.04
CA ARG A 513 60.97 -4.77 -22.02
C ARG A 513 59.87 -3.76 -21.69
N SER A 514 60.07 -3.08 -20.56
CA SER A 514 59.37 -1.90 -20.02
C SER A 514 59.76 -0.61 -20.79
N PRO A 515 59.38 0.63 -20.40
CA PRO A 515 58.42 1.11 -19.39
C PRO A 515 57.49 2.27 -19.86
N SER A 516 56.56 2.66 -18.96
CA SER A 516 55.88 3.96 -18.75
C SER A 516 55.87 5.05 -19.85
N ASP A 517 54.66 5.49 -20.24
CA ASP A 517 54.21 6.90 -20.13
C ASP A 517 52.76 7.04 -20.63
N ALA A 518 51.84 7.50 -19.77
CA ALA A 518 50.42 7.64 -20.11
C ALA A 518 49.99 9.12 -20.07
N LYS A 519 49.87 9.72 -21.26
CA LYS A 519 49.12 10.96 -21.50
C LYS A 519 48.27 10.83 -22.78
N LYS A 520 47.01 11.29 -22.64
CA LYS A 520 46.01 11.76 -23.61
C LYS A 520 46.42 11.81 -25.10
N PHE A 521 45.54 11.31 -25.99
CA PHE A 521 45.16 11.88 -27.32
C PHE A 521 43.90 11.12 -27.79
N ASP A 522 42.71 11.75 -27.86
CA ASP A 522 42.07 12.42 -29.01
C ASP A 522 42.47 12.02 -30.46
N LYS A 523 41.43 11.68 -31.24
CA LYS A 523 41.22 11.71 -32.71
C LYS A 523 42.25 11.13 -33.70
N LEU A 524 41.84 10.07 -34.42
CA LEU A 524 42.05 9.82 -35.87
C LEU A 524 40.94 8.87 -36.37
N SER A 525 39.86 9.39 -36.98
CA SER A 525 39.64 9.57 -38.43
C SER A 525 39.27 8.30 -39.21
N ALA A 526 37.96 8.19 -39.47
CA ALA A 526 37.27 7.51 -40.56
C ALA A 526 38.11 6.73 -41.60
N GLY A 527 38.14 5.40 -41.45
CA GLY A 527 38.30 4.47 -42.57
C GLY A 527 36.93 3.91 -42.95
N ARG A 528 36.46 4.22 -44.16
CA ARG A 528 35.22 3.67 -44.76
C ARG A 528 35.23 2.14 -44.68
N PHE A 529 34.35 1.55 -43.87
CA PHE A 529 33.95 0.16 -44.09
C PHE A 529 33.01 0.14 -45.30
N ALA A 530 33.50 -0.38 -46.42
CA ALA A 530 32.66 -0.60 -47.60
C ALA A 530 31.62 -1.67 -47.25
N VAL A 531 30.34 -1.37 -47.50
CA VAL A 531 29.27 -2.36 -47.46
C VAL A 531 29.62 -3.45 -48.48
N PRO A 532 29.69 -4.72 -48.07
CA PRO A 532 30.08 -5.79 -48.98
C PRO A 532 29.01 -5.97 -50.07
N LYS A 533 29.42 -6.31 -51.28
CA LYS A 533 28.52 -6.41 -52.44
C LYS A 533 27.98 -7.84 -52.58
N VAL A 534 26.84 -7.97 -53.24
CA VAL A 534 26.30 -9.27 -53.65
C VAL A 534 27.34 -10.00 -54.50
N GLY A 535 27.70 -11.21 -54.11
CA GLY A 535 28.76 -12.03 -54.70
C GLY A 535 30.08 -12.05 -53.94
N ASP A 536 30.30 -11.17 -52.96
CA ASP A 536 31.53 -11.18 -52.16
C ASP A 536 31.57 -12.39 -51.21
N THR A 537 32.75 -13.01 -51.10
CA THR A 537 33.00 -14.10 -50.14
C THR A 537 33.52 -13.52 -48.84
N VAL A 538 32.77 -13.68 -47.74
CA VAL A 538 33.11 -13.15 -46.41
C VAL A 538 33.28 -14.29 -45.41
N HIS A 539 34.13 -14.08 -44.40
CA HIS A 539 34.36 -15.06 -43.34
C HIS A 539 33.53 -14.69 -42.11
N VAL A 540 32.65 -15.59 -41.68
CA VAL A 540 31.78 -15.37 -40.51
C VAL A 540 32.38 -16.08 -39.30
N SER A 541 32.95 -15.30 -38.37
CA SER A 541 33.69 -15.79 -37.21
C SER A 541 32.87 -16.66 -36.26
N SER A 542 31.54 -16.49 -36.23
CA SER A 542 30.63 -17.31 -35.42
C SER A 542 30.36 -18.70 -36.01
N LEU A 543 30.52 -18.87 -37.32
CA LEU A 543 30.32 -20.13 -38.04
C LEU A 543 31.64 -20.79 -38.44
N GLY A 544 32.76 -20.07 -38.38
CA GLY A 544 34.08 -20.56 -38.76
C GLY A 544 34.20 -20.94 -40.25
N LYS A 545 33.24 -20.53 -41.08
CA LYS A 545 33.17 -20.87 -42.52
C LYS A 545 33.22 -19.61 -43.39
N LYS A 546 33.67 -19.79 -44.63
CA LYS A 546 33.50 -18.79 -45.69
C LYS A 546 32.09 -18.90 -46.25
N VAL A 547 31.44 -17.77 -46.47
CA VAL A 547 30.09 -17.68 -47.00
C VAL A 547 30.04 -16.65 -48.11
N THR A 548 29.16 -16.86 -49.09
CA THR A 548 28.98 -15.94 -50.22
C THR A 548 27.73 -15.10 -49.98
N ILE A 549 27.83 -13.78 -50.19
CA ILE A 549 26.69 -12.87 -49.98
C ILE A 549 25.73 -12.96 -51.15
N LEU A 550 24.48 -13.34 -50.86
CA LEU A 550 23.40 -13.40 -51.85
C LEU A 550 22.60 -12.10 -51.91
N LYS A 551 22.41 -11.43 -50.76
CA LYS A 551 21.59 -10.23 -50.68
C LYS A 551 22.00 -9.35 -49.51
N VAL A 552 21.96 -8.04 -49.71
CA VAL A 552 22.25 -7.04 -48.67
C VAL A 552 21.02 -6.14 -48.51
N ASP A 553 20.37 -6.20 -47.35
CA ASP A 553 19.30 -5.27 -46.99
C ASP A 553 19.87 -4.15 -46.12
N SER A 554 20.23 -3.05 -46.77
CA SER A 554 20.82 -1.87 -46.14
C SER A 554 19.85 -1.12 -45.22
N SER A 555 18.54 -1.35 -45.34
CA SER A 555 17.52 -0.71 -44.48
C SER A 555 17.37 -1.39 -43.13
N LYS A 556 17.61 -2.71 -43.07
CA LYS A 556 17.52 -3.53 -41.86
C LYS A 556 18.88 -3.90 -41.25
N GLY A 557 19.97 -3.67 -41.97
CA GLY A 557 21.31 -4.07 -41.54
C GLY A 557 21.54 -5.59 -41.59
N GLU A 558 20.78 -6.29 -42.44
CA GLU A 558 20.79 -7.75 -42.57
C GLU A 558 21.42 -8.18 -43.90
N VAL A 559 22.14 -9.31 -43.89
CA VAL A 559 22.82 -9.87 -45.08
C VAL A 559 22.47 -11.36 -45.18
N GLU A 560 21.89 -11.77 -46.29
CA GLU A 560 21.64 -13.18 -46.60
C GLU A 560 22.90 -13.79 -47.22
N VAL A 561 23.33 -14.93 -46.66
CA VAL A 561 24.58 -15.60 -47.04
C VAL A 561 24.34 -17.08 -47.34
N GLN A 562 25.07 -17.62 -48.31
CA GLN A 562 25.11 -19.05 -48.62
C GLN A 562 26.41 -19.66 -48.10
N VAL A 563 26.28 -20.74 -47.34
CA VAL A 563 27.42 -21.52 -46.85
C VAL A 563 27.81 -22.51 -47.95
N GLU A 564 29.06 -22.48 -48.41
CA GLU A 564 29.60 -23.56 -49.24
C GLU A 564 29.77 -24.80 -48.36
N SER A 565 29.15 -25.91 -48.77
CA SER A 565 29.08 -27.19 -48.05
C SER A 565 30.45 -27.77 -47.75
#